data_AF-X1H3T1-F1
#
_entry.id   AF-X1H3T1-F1
#
_cell.length_a   1.000
_cell.length_b   1.000
_cell.length_c   1.000
_cell.angle_alpha   90.00
_cell.angle_beta   90.00
_cell.angle_gamma   90.00
#
_symmetry.space_group_name_H-M   'P 1'
#
loop_
_entity.id
_entity.type
_entity.pdbx_description
1 polymer ?
#
loop_
_entity_poly.entity_id
_entity_poly.type
_entity_poly.pdbx_seq_one_letter_code
_entity_poly.pdbx_strand_id
1 'polypeptide(L)'
;FISKQYLFGGGAVGAAALNIAQAKVGLGFFQAIALGILCNTLVCLAVWMTFSARSTIDKIAAIIFPITAFVAAGFEHSIANMYFVPIALLIKNFGTTEFWGAIGRTPAEYSSLSWESFLIN
;
A
#
# COMPACT_ATOMS: atom_id res chain seq x y z
N PHE A 1 0.54 -14.88 5.14
CA PHE A 1 -0.39 -15.76 4.40
C PHE A 1 -1.10 -16.77 5.32
N ILE A 2 -0.37 -17.43 6.23
CA ILE A 2 -0.92 -18.40 7.21
C ILE A 2 -2.02 -17.82 8.10
N SER A 3 -1.96 -16.52 8.41
CA SER A 3 -2.99 -15.80 9.19
C SER A 3 -4.38 -15.76 8.53
N LYS A 4 -4.51 -16.10 7.23
CA LYS A 4 -5.76 -16.03 6.45
C LYS A 4 -6.48 -14.67 6.48
N GLN A 5 -5.77 -13.59 6.83
CA GLN A 5 -6.34 -12.24 6.94
C GLN A 5 -7.01 -11.75 5.65
N TYR A 6 -6.54 -12.19 4.49
CA TYR A 6 -7.12 -11.83 3.19
C TYR A 6 -8.57 -12.34 3.01
N LEU A 7 -9.02 -13.30 3.82
CA LEU A 7 -10.39 -13.82 3.83
C LEU A 7 -11.34 -13.01 4.73
N PHE A 8 -10.82 -12.09 5.55
CA PHE A 8 -11.65 -11.33 6.49
C PHE A 8 -12.68 -10.45 5.78
N GLY A 9 -13.86 -10.31 6.39
CA GLY A 9 -14.97 -9.55 5.81
C GLY A 9 -15.46 -10.16 4.48
N GLY A 10 -15.47 -11.48 4.35
CA GLY A 10 -15.88 -12.16 3.10
C GLY A 10 -14.90 -11.96 1.95
N GLY A 11 -13.61 -11.77 2.24
CA GLY A 11 -12.59 -11.49 1.23
C GLY A 11 -12.38 -10.00 0.93
N ALA A 12 -13.13 -9.09 1.56
CA ALA A 12 -13.01 -7.64 1.35
C ALA A 12 -11.59 -7.12 1.61
N VAL A 13 -10.89 -7.66 2.61
CA VAL A 13 -9.49 -7.28 2.91
C VAL A 13 -8.56 -7.69 1.76
N GLY A 14 -8.71 -8.91 1.23
CA GLY A 14 -7.93 -9.38 0.09
C GLY A 14 -8.24 -8.60 -1.19
N ALA A 15 -9.51 -8.31 -1.45
CA ALA A 15 -9.93 -7.49 -2.59
C ALA A 15 -9.34 -6.07 -2.50
N ALA A 16 -9.35 -5.45 -1.32
CA ALA A 16 -8.74 -4.14 -1.11
C ALA A 16 -7.22 -4.18 -1.39
N ALA A 17 -6.52 -5.20 -0.90
CA ALA A 17 -5.08 -5.36 -1.15
C ALA A 17 -4.76 -5.47 -2.65
N LEU A 18 -5.53 -6.29 -3.38
CA LEU A 18 -5.39 -6.46 -4.83
C LEU A 18 -5.63 -5.14 -5.59
N ASN A 19 -6.71 -4.42 -5.27
CA ASN A 19 -7.06 -3.15 -5.93
C ASN A 19 -6.00 -2.06 -5.66
N ILE A 20 -5.53 -1.95 -4.40
CA ILE A 20 -4.49 -0.98 -4.04
C ILE A 20 -3.20 -1.27 -4.80
N ALA A 21 -2.76 -2.54 -4.83
CA ALA A 21 -1.54 -2.90 -5.53
C ALA A 21 -1.66 -2.68 -7.04
N GLN A 22 -2.80 -3.00 -7.65
CA GLN A 22 -3.05 -2.76 -9.07
C GLN A 22 -3.00 -1.28 -9.43
N ALA A 23 -3.60 -0.41 -8.61
CA ALA A 23 -3.53 1.03 -8.81
C ALA A 23 -2.09 1.56 -8.74
N LYS A 24 -1.28 1.01 -7.83
CA LYS A 24 0.12 1.42 -7.62
C LYS A 24 1.04 1.03 -8.77
N VAL A 25 0.91 -0.18 -9.31
CA VAL A 25 1.72 -0.62 -10.46
C VAL A 25 1.24 -0.02 -11.78
N GLY A 26 0.07 0.62 -11.81
CA GLY A 26 -0.47 1.31 -12.99
C GLY A 26 -0.05 2.78 -13.13
N LEU A 27 0.77 3.30 -12.21
CA LEU A 27 1.24 4.69 -12.26
C LEU A 27 2.34 4.85 -13.31
N GLY A 28 2.29 5.94 -14.10
CA GLY A 28 3.38 6.25 -15.02
C GLY A 28 4.67 6.65 -14.29
N PHE A 29 5.83 6.42 -14.90
CA PHE A 29 7.14 6.63 -14.28
C PHE A 29 7.32 8.01 -13.62
N PHE A 30 7.08 9.10 -14.36
CA PHE A 30 7.23 10.45 -13.82
C PHE A 30 6.19 10.79 -12.75
N GLN A 31 4.97 10.24 -12.87
CA GLN A 31 3.93 10.38 -11.87
C GLN A 31 4.34 9.71 -10.55
N ALA A 32 4.88 8.49 -10.63
CA ALA A 32 5.37 7.75 -9.47
C ALA A 32 6.52 8.49 -8.76
N ILE A 33 7.45 9.09 -9.52
CA ILE A 33 8.53 9.92 -8.96
C ILE A 33 7.96 11.14 -8.23
N ALA A 34 7.04 11.89 -8.86
CA ALA A 34 6.45 13.09 -8.26
C ALA A 34 5.71 12.76 -6.95
N LEU A 35 4.89 11.69 -6.95
CA LEU A 35 4.19 11.20 -5.76
C LEU A 35 5.17 10.72 -4.68
N GLY A 36 6.29 10.11 -5.08
CA GLY A 36 7.34 9.67 -4.16
C GLY A 36 8.06 10.82 -3.46
N ILE A 37 8.37 11.89 -4.20
CA ILE A 37 8.99 13.10 -3.63
C ILE A 37 8.05 13.73 -2.59
N LEU A 38 6.77 13.92 -2.95
CA LEU A 38 5.77 14.50 -2.05
C LEU A 38 5.56 13.65 -0.80
N CYS A 39 5.55 12.32 -0.95
CA CYS A 39 5.50 11.41 0.19
C CYS A 39 6.69 11.63 1.13
N ASN A 40 7.90 11.61 0.59
CA ASN A 40 9.11 11.66 1.41
C ASN A 40 9.29 13.02 2.08
N THR A 41 8.85 14.11 1.46
CA THR A 41 8.82 15.44 2.11
C THR A 41 7.99 15.41 3.40
N LEU A 42 6.79 14.81 3.38
CA LEU A 42 5.94 14.71 4.56
C LEU A 42 6.50 13.73 5.62
N VAL A 43 7.13 12.65 5.19
CA VAL A 43 7.83 11.71 6.09
C VAL A 43 8.99 12.41 6.80
N CYS A 44 9.84 13.14 6.06
CA CYS A 44 10.93 13.91 6.65
C CYS A 44 10.42 15.00 7.60
N LEU A 45 9.31 15.66 7.25
CA LEU A 45 8.67 16.66 8.12
C LEU A 45 8.16 16.03 9.43
N ALA A 46 7.50 14.86 9.37
CA ALA A 46 7.07 14.12 10.56
C ALA A 46 8.27 13.81 11.49
N VAL A 47 9.35 13.26 10.94
CA VAL A 47 10.57 12.97 11.72
C VAL A 47 11.15 14.24 12.33
N TRP A 48 11.25 15.31 11.53
CA TRP A 48 11.76 16.60 12.00
C TRP A 48 10.95 17.17 13.18
N MET A 49 9.62 17.12 13.12
CA MET A 49 8.77 17.56 14.23
C MET A 49 8.96 16.72 15.49
N THR A 50 9.34 15.45 15.38
CA THR A 50 9.65 14.65 16.57
C THR A 50 10.92 15.10 17.30
N PHE A 51 11.81 15.85 16.64
CA PHE A 51 13.01 16.40 17.28
C PHE A 51 12.72 17.64 18.15
N SER A 52 11.65 18.38 17.88
CA SER A 52 11.24 19.51 18.73
C SER A 52 10.33 19.10 19.90
N ALA A 53 9.80 17.88 19.86
CA ALA A 53 8.92 17.30 20.87
C ALA A 53 9.66 16.90 22.17
N ARG A 54 9.06 17.19 23.34
CA ARG A 54 9.69 16.97 24.67
C ARG A 54 9.15 15.74 25.38
N SER A 55 7.91 15.33 25.09
CA SER A 55 7.29 14.13 25.64
C SER A 55 7.05 13.05 24.58
N THR A 56 6.82 11.81 25.01
CA THR A 56 6.39 10.73 24.10
C THR A 56 5.07 11.04 23.43
N ILE A 57 4.14 11.67 24.14
CA ILE A 57 2.82 12.06 23.60
C ILE A 57 3.01 13.10 22.50
N ASP A 58 3.91 14.07 22.68
CA ASP A 58 4.20 15.09 21.67
C ASP A 58 4.74 14.46 20.38
N LYS A 59 5.64 13.46 20.51
CA LYS A 59 6.18 12.73 19.36
C LYS A 59 5.11 11.94 18.63
N ILE A 60 4.20 11.28 19.37
CA ILE A 60 3.07 10.56 18.78
C ILE A 60 2.15 11.55 18.06
N ALA A 61 1.77 12.66 18.70
CA ALA A 61 0.89 13.66 18.11
C ALA A 61 1.49 14.31 16.86
N ALA A 62 2.80 14.58 16.86
CA ALA A 62 3.51 15.21 15.76
C ALA A 62 3.45 14.39 14.46
N ILE A 63 3.51 13.06 14.54
CA ILE A 63 3.55 12.20 13.35
C ILE A 63 2.16 11.94 12.74
N ILE A 64 1.07 12.12 13.51
CA ILE A 64 -0.29 11.76 13.06
C ILE A 64 -0.65 12.52 11.77
N PHE A 65 -0.60 13.85 11.79
CA PHE A 65 -1.08 14.64 10.67
C PHE A 65 -0.27 14.46 9.38
N PRO A 66 1.08 14.52 9.37
CA PRO A 66 1.83 14.33 8.14
C PRO A 66 1.67 12.92 7.55
N ILE A 67 1.63 11.89 8.41
CA ILE A 67 1.46 10.50 7.94
C ILE A 67 0.07 10.30 7.37
N THR A 68 -0.98 10.73 8.08
CA THR A 68 -2.35 10.63 7.57
C THR A 68 -2.52 11.44 6.27
N ALA A 69 -1.89 12.61 6.16
CA ALA A 69 -1.95 13.44 4.97
C ALA A 69 -1.38 12.74 3.73
N PHE A 70 -0.17 12.17 3.81
CA PHE A 70 0.40 11.52 2.62
C PHE A 70 -0.36 10.25 2.22
N VAL A 71 -0.87 9.50 3.20
CA VAL A 71 -1.66 8.28 2.94
C VAL A 71 -3.01 8.64 2.31
N ALA A 72 -3.71 9.64 2.86
CA ALA A 72 -5.01 10.08 2.35
C ALA A 72 -4.90 10.76 0.98
N ALA A 73 -3.81 11.47 0.71
CA ALA A 73 -3.53 12.08 -0.59
C ALA A 73 -3.09 11.06 -1.66
N GLY A 74 -2.88 9.78 -1.29
CA GLY A 74 -2.47 8.74 -2.23
C GLY A 74 -1.02 8.88 -2.71
N PHE A 75 -0.13 9.44 -1.88
CA PHE A 75 1.29 9.53 -2.22
C PHE A 75 1.98 8.16 -2.12
N GLU A 76 3.11 8.02 -2.84
CA GLU A 76 3.79 6.74 -3.00
C GLU A 76 4.98 6.61 -2.05
N HIS A 77 4.85 5.73 -1.04
CA HIS A 77 5.94 5.41 -0.12
C HIS A 77 6.57 4.07 -0.50
N SER A 78 7.85 4.08 -0.90
CA SER A 78 8.55 2.90 -1.40
C SER A 78 8.47 1.70 -0.45
N ILE A 79 8.69 1.91 0.86
CA ILE A 79 8.63 0.85 1.87
C ILE A 79 7.20 0.35 2.11
N ALA A 80 6.19 1.22 1.99
CA ALA A 80 4.79 0.78 2.09
C ALA A 80 4.41 -0.08 0.88
N ASN A 81 4.92 0.27 -0.30
CA ASN A 81 4.69 -0.48 -1.53
C ASN A 81 5.38 -1.85 -1.51
N MET A 82 6.54 -1.96 -0.85
CA MET A 82 7.19 -3.26 -0.55
C MET A 82 6.36 -4.15 0.37
N TYR A 83 5.31 -3.64 1.01
CA TYR A 83 4.30 -4.44 1.69
C TYR A 83 3.07 -4.70 0.80
N PHE A 84 2.44 -3.63 0.27
CA PHE A 84 1.17 -3.72 -0.46
C PHE A 84 1.25 -4.57 -1.73
N VAL A 85 2.33 -4.42 -2.51
CA VAL A 85 2.45 -5.16 -3.77
C VAL A 85 2.77 -6.64 -3.53
N PRO A 86 3.74 -7.00 -2.67
CA PRO A 86 4.00 -8.42 -2.40
C PRO A 86 2.83 -9.17 -1.76
N ILE A 87 2.07 -8.56 -0.83
CA ILE A 87 0.90 -9.25 -0.26
C ILE A 87 -0.18 -9.50 -1.31
N ALA A 88 -0.40 -8.55 -2.22
CA ALA A 88 -1.34 -8.71 -3.32
C ALA A 88 -0.88 -9.78 -4.32
N LEU A 89 0.42 -9.85 -4.62
CA LEU A 89 1.01 -10.93 -5.43
C LEU A 89 0.84 -12.30 -4.78
N LEU A 90 1.02 -12.40 -3.46
CA LEU A 90 0.75 -13.65 -2.73
C LEU A 90 -0.72 -14.04 -2.82
N ILE A 91 -1.65 -13.09 -2.67
CA ILE A 91 -3.09 -13.35 -2.82
C ILE A 91 -3.42 -13.76 -4.25
N LYS A 92 -2.85 -13.09 -5.26
CA LYS A 92 -3.04 -13.41 -6.67
C LYS A 92 -2.63 -14.86 -6.98
N ASN A 93 -1.48 -15.31 -6.45
CA ASN A 93 -0.89 -16.61 -6.76
C ASN A 93 -1.40 -17.76 -5.88
N PHE A 94 -1.78 -17.47 -4.63
CA PHE A 94 -2.15 -18.51 -3.64
C PHE A 94 -3.58 -18.36 -3.10
N GLY A 95 -4.36 -17.40 -3.59
CA GLY A 95 -5.76 -17.22 -3.23
C GLY A 95 -6.59 -18.43 -3.67
N THR A 96 -7.42 -18.96 -2.77
CA THR A 96 -8.23 -20.15 -3.07
C THR A 96 -9.43 -19.83 -3.96
N THR A 97 -9.99 -20.85 -4.59
CA THR A 97 -11.17 -20.72 -5.44
C THR A 97 -12.36 -20.11 -4.69
N GLU A 98 -12.51 -20.43 -3.41
CA GLU A 98 -13.55 -19.88 -2.54
C GLU A 98 -13.36 -18.39 -2.29
N PHE A 99 -12.11 -17.93 -2.13
CA PHE A 99 -11.81 -16.50 -2.00
C PHE A 99 -12.22 -15.73 -3.27
N TRP A 100 -11.80 -16.22 -4.44
CA TRP A 100 -12.12 -15.60 -5.72
C TRP A 100 -13.63 -15.59 -5.98
N GLY A 101 -14.32 -16.69 -5.64
CA GLY A 101 -15.78 -16.77 -5.67
C GLY A 101 -16.45 -15.77 -4.71
N ALA A 102 -15.93 -15.60 -3.50
CA ALA A 102 -16.48 -14.68 -2.51
C ALA A 102 -16.36 -13.20 -2.92
N ILE A 103 -15.27 -12.83 -3.59
CA ILE A 103 -15.08 -11.44 -4.07
C ILE A 103 -15.63 -11.21 -5.48
N GLY A 104 -16.17 -12.24 -6.14
CA GLY A 104 -16.74 -12.15 -7.49
C GLY A 104 -15.73 -11.73 -8.56
N ARG A 105 -14.45 -12.09 -8.40
CA ARG A 105 -13.36 -11.73 -9.31
C ARG A 105 -12.45 -12.90 -9.62
N THR A 106 -11.62 -12.72 -10.62
CA THR A 106 -10.66 -13.71 -11.09
C THR A 106 -9.22 -13.18 -11.02
N PRO A 107 -8.21 -14.06 -10.88
CA PRO A 107 -6.80 -13.66 -10.98
C PRO A 107 -6.44 -12.94 -12.30
N ALA A 108 -7.19 -13.24 -13.38
CA ALA A 108 -6.95 -12.69 -14.71
C ALA A 108 -7.19 -11.17 -14.78
N GLU A 109 -8.12 -10.64 -13.98
CA GLU A 109 -8.38 -9.19 -13.87
C GLU A 109 -7.18 -8.41 -13.30
N TYR A 110 -6.27 -9.11 -12.61
CA TYR A 110 -5.04 -8.55 -12.04
C TYR A 110 -3.80 -8.99 -12.82
N SER A 111 -3.92 -9.24 -14.13
CA SER A 111 -2.81 -9.72 -14.98
C SER A 111 -1.58 -8.81 -14.93
N SER A 112 -1.78 -7.49 -14.91
CA SER A 112 -0.72 -6.47 -14.80
C SER A 112 0.02 -6.48 -13.46
N LEU A 113 -0.54 -7.09 -12.41
CA LEU A 113 0.13 -7.21 -11.12
C LEU A 113 1.21 -8.29 -11.19
N SER A 114 2.45 -7.87 -11.39
CA SER A 114 3.63 -8.75 -11.48
C SER A 114 4.84 -8.14 -10.76
N TRP A 115 5.88 -8.95 -10.52
CA TRP A 115 7.16 -8.44 -10.01
C TRP A 115 7.86 -7.50 -11.00
N GLU A 116 7.68 -7.73 -12.30
CA GLU A 116 8.21 -6.87 -13.36
C GLU A 116 7.55 -5.49 -13.32
N SER A 117 6.22 -5.45 -13.30
CA SER A 117 5.46 -4.20 -13.21
C SER A 117 5.69 -3.45 -11.90
N PHE A 118 6.12 -4.15 -10.84
CA PHE A 118 6.50 -3.52 -9.57
C PHE A 118 7.89 -2.87 -9.62
N LEU A 119 8.87 -3.56 -10.19
CA LEU A 119 10.28 -3.14 -10.13
C LEU A 119 10.71 -2.26 -11.30
N ILE A 120 10.10 -2.46 -12.46
CA ILE A 120 10.55 -1.88 -13.74
C ILE A 120 9.56 -0.84 -14.25
N ASN A 121 8.26 -1.04 -14.03
CA ASN A 121 7.15 -0.21 -14.52
C ASN A 121 7.25 0.18 -15.99
#